data_AF-A0A917N0M3-F1
#
_entry.id   AF-A0A917N0M3-F1
#
_cell.length_a   1.000
_cell.length_b   1.000
_cell.length_c   1.000
_cell.angle_alpha   90.00
_cell.angle_beta   90.00
_cell.angle_gamma   90.00
#
_symmetry.space_group_name_H-M   'P 1'
#
loop_
_entity.id
_entity.type
_entity.pdbx_description
1 polymer ?
#
loop_
_entity_poly.entity_id
_entity_poly.type
_entity_poly.pdbx_seq_one_letter_code
_entity_poly.pdbx_strand_id
1 'polypeptide(L)'
;MQKKLLEVCLTPALLPLYKVEDYIVVIIDIFRATSSICYGIENGAQAIIPVSEVEECAAYREKGLNYLLAAERNGEVVAGFDFGNSPFAYTADKVAGKTVVLTTTNGTHALHLSRNAKKIVIGSFLNLTALSNWLKTQEENILMVCAGWKNNFNLEDTLFAGAVIEQLKGDCYVLDDPALAANDLFQIGKNDISQYLSKTSHGERLKKLGIEQDIAFCLQVDIATAIPVLEGEKLVKLA
;
A
#
# COMPACT_ATOMS: atom_id res chain seq x y z
N MET A 1 15.44 -27.17 -5.20
CA MET A 1 15.40 -25.73 -5.54
C MET A 1 15.92 -24.94 -4.36
N GLN A 2 16.67 -23.85 -4.59
CA GLN A 2 17.04 -22.93 -3.52
C GLN A 2 15.77 -22.23 -3.05
N LYS A 3 15.45 -22.33 -1.75
CA LYS A 3 14.28 -21.63 -1.18
C LYS A 3 14.48 -20.12 -1.28
N LYS A 4 13.39 -19.41 -1.56
CA LYS A 4 13.35 -17.94 -1.64
C LYS A 4 12.98 -17.35 -0.28
N LEU A 5 13.31 -16.09 -0.05
CA LEU A 5 12.96 -15.39 1.18
C LEU A 5 11.59 -14.73 1.03
N LEU A 6 10.76 -14.82 2.07
CA LEU A 6 9.49 -14.10 2.18
C LEU A 6 9.46 -13.40 3.54
N GLU A 7 9.80 -12.12 3.53
CA GLU A 7 10.14 -11.34 4.73
C GLU A 7 9.17 -10.16 4.93
N VAL A 8 9.09 -9.68 6.17
CA VAL A 8 8.28 -8.50 6.52
C VAL A 8 9.14 -7.46 7.21
N CYS A 9 9.19 -6.26 6.63
CA CYS A 9 9.67 -5.06 7.30
C CYS A 9 8.48 -4.34 7.94
N LEU A 10 8.37 -4.42 9.28
CA LEU A 10 7.22 -3.91 10.04
C LEU A 10 7.09 -2.38 10.08
N THR A 11 8.13 -1.66 9.69
CA THR A 11 8.16 -0.19 9.64
C THR A 11 9.33 0.29 8.78
N PRO A 12 9.22 1.42 8.06
CA PRO A 12 10.30 1.94 7.23
C PRO A 12 11.60 2.22 8.00
N ALA A 13 11.53 2.45 9.32
CA ALA A 13 12.72 2.64 10.16
C ALA A 13 13.62 1.40 10.25
N LEU A 14 13.08 0.20 10.00
CA LEU A 14 13.87 -1.04 9.95
C LEU A 14 14.39 -1.35 8.55
N LEU A 15 13.87 -0.67 7.52
CA LEU A 15 14.20 -0.96 6.12
C LEU A 15 15.70 -0.86 5.79
N PRO A 16 16.52 0.03 6.40
CA PRO A 16 17.98 0.04 6.20
C PRO A 16 18.71 -1.25 6.61
N LEU A 17 18.04 -2.15 7.36
CA LEU A 17 18.58 -3.45 7.73
C LEU A 17 18.40 -4.51 6.63
N TYR A 18 17.62 -4.21 5.58
CA TYR A 18 17.32 -5.10 4.47
C TYR A 18 18.09 -4.67 3.20
N LYS A 19 18.51 -5.64 2.39
CA LYS A 19 19.11 -5.40 1.07
C LYS A 19 18.03 -5.41 -0.01
N VAL A 20 17.27 -4.33 -0.09
CA VAL A 20 16.07 -4.26 -0.95
C VAL A 20 16.32 -4.63 -2.41
N GLU A 21 17.53 -4.43 -2.93
CA GLU A 21 17.97 -4.80 -4.29
C GLU A 21 17.87 -6.31 -4.60
N ASP A 22 17.81 -7.16 -3.58
CA ASP A 22 17.66 -8.61 -3.74
C ASP A 22 16.18 -9.05 -3.87
N TYR A 23 15.22 -8.13 -3.71
CA TYR A 23 13.80 -8.46 -3.51
C TYR A 23 12.87 -7.80 -4.54
N ILE A 24 11.73 -8.46 -4.76
CA ILE A 24 10.49 -7.78 -5.12
C ILE A 24 9.91 -7.17 -3.84
N VAL A 25 9.70 -5.87 -3.83
CA VAL A 25 9.14 -5.15 -2.68
C VAL A 25 7.65 -4.91 -2.88
N VAL A 26 6.86 -5.26 -1.87
CA VAL A 26 5.43 -4.92 -1.77
C VAL A 26 5.29 -3.78 -0.76
N ILE A 27 4.90 -2.59 -1.22
CA ILE A 27 4.59 -1.46 -0.32
C ILE A 27 3.17 -1.60 0.20
N ILE A 28 2.99 -1.39 1.51
CA ILE A 28 1.73 -1.57 2.23
C ILE A 28 1.45 -0.33 3.09
N ASP A 29 0.32 0.34 2.88
CA ASP A 29 -0.19 1.46 3.69
C ASP A 29 -1.73 1.42 3.57
N ILE A 30 -2.34 0.51 4.34
CA ILE A 30 -3.74 0.09 4.16
C ILE A 30 -4.71 1.24 4.42
N PHE A 31 -4.41 2.09 5.40
CA PHE A 31 -5.19 3.27 5.77
C PHE A 31 -4.39 4.55 5.49
N ARG A 32 -4.36 5.04 4.25
CA ARG A 32 -5.21 4.66 3.09
C ARG A 32 -4.44 4.57 1.78
N ALA A 33 -3.15 4.88 1.78
CA ALA A 33 -2.44 5.22 0.55
C ALA A 33 -2.48 4.09 -0.48
N THR A 34 -2.12 2.86 -0.10
CA THR A 34 -2.07 1.75 -1.06
C THR A 34 -3.45 1.29 -1.50
N SER A 35 -4.45 1.36 -0.61
CA SER A 35 -5.86 1.10 -0.96
C SER A 35 -6.38 2.09 -2.01
N SER A 36 -6.10 3.39 -1.83
CA SER A 36 -6.47 4.44 -2.80
C SER A 36 -5.73 4.27 -4.14
N ILE A 37 -4.44 3.90 -4.10
CA ILE A 37 -3.65 3.65 -5.31
C ILE A 37 -4.23 2.46 -6.09
N CYS A 38 -4.43 1.32 -5.42
CA CYS A 38 -4.99 0.13 -6.07
C CYS A 38 -6.35 0.41 -6.69
N TYR A 39 -7.24 1.09 -5.96
CA TYR A 39 -8.57 1.43 -6.46
C TYR A 39 -8.54 2.44 -7.61
N GLY A 40 -7.65 3.45 -7.56
CA GLY A 40 -7.49 4.41 -8.63
C GLY A 40 -7.00 3.78 -9.93
N ILE A 41 -6.01 2.88 -9.86
CA ILE A 41 -5.50 2.15 -11.03
C ILE A 41 -6.57 1.18 -11.57
N GLU A 42 -7.32 0.50 -10.69
CA GLU A 42 -8.47 -0.33 -11.10
C GLU A 42 -9.51 0.48 -11.89
N ASN A 43 -9.79 1.70 -11.43
CA ASN A 43 -10.74 2.63 -12.05
C ASN A 43 -10.20 3.40 -13.26
N GLY A 44 -9.03 2.99 -13.78
CA GLY A 44 -8.51 3.49 -15.05
C GLY A 44 -7.66 4.76 -14.94
N ALA A 45 -7.17 5.13 -13.75
CA ALA A 45 -6.09 6.12 -13.66
C ALA A 45 -4.93 5.68 -14.57
N GLN A 46 -4.46 6.60 -15.41
CA GLN A 46 -3.37 6.33 -16.33
C GLN A 46 -2.07 6.04 -15.57
N ALA A 47 -1.84 6.79 -14.49
CA ALA A 47 -0.73 6.63 -13.58
C ALA A 47 -1.02 7.31 -12.25
N ILE A 48 -0.32 6.90 -11.20
CA ILE A 48 -0.26 7.61 -9.92
C ILE A 48 1.20 7.93 -9.61
N ILE A 49 1.51 9.19 -9.32
CA ILE A 49 2.86 9.67 -9.00
C ILE A 49 2.93 9.95 -7.50
N PRO A 50 3.61 9.10 -6.70
CA PRO A 50 3.84 9.37 -5.30
C PRO A 50 4.97 10.41 -5.15
N VAL A 51 4.71 11.49 -4.42
CA VAL A 51 5.68 12.57 -4.12
C VAL A 51 5.75 12.81 -2.60
N SER A 52 6.92 13.22 -2.10
CA SER A 52 7.16 13.30 -0.65
C SER A 52 6.57 14.56 -0.02
N GLU A 53 6.54 15.66 -0.78
CA GLU A 53 6.18 16.99 -0.27
C GLU A 53 4.93 17.56 -0.95
N VAL A 54 4.19 18.39 -0.21
CA VAL A 54 2.97 19.04 -0.70
C VAL A 54 3.30 20.03 -1.81
N GLU A 55 4.41 20.75 -1.66
CA GLU A 55 4.92 21.73 -2.61
C GLU A 55 5.30 21.06 -3.94
N GLU A 56 5.94 19.88 -3.87
CA GLU A 56 6.25 19.07 -5.04
C GLU A 56 4.95 18.63 -5.75
N CYS A 57 3.95 18.18 -4.98
CA CYS A 57 2.65 17.81 -5.53
C CYS A 57 1.95 19.01 -6.19
N ALA A 58 1.97 20.17 -5.55
CA ALA A 58 1.35 21.39 -6.06
C ALA A 58 1.98 21.84 -7.40
N ALA A 59 3.30 21.69 -7.56
CA ALA A 59 4.01 22.05 -8.78
C ALA A 59 3.54 21.27 -10.02
N TYR A 60 2.91 20.09 -9.86
CA TYR A 60 2.34 19.36 -10.99
C TYR A 60 1.10 20.05 -11.59
N ARG A 61 0.45 20.96 -10.87
CA ARG A 61 -0.66 21.77 -11.43
C ARG A 61 -0.20 22.56 -12.67
N GLU A 62 1.04 23.04 -12.66
CA GLU A 62 1.63 23.80 -13.75
C GLU A 62 2.02 22.94 -14.96
N LYS A 63 2.13 21.60 -14.77
CA LYS A 63 2.50 20.65 -15.83
C LYS A 63 1.32 20.25 -16.73
N GLY A 64 0.09 20.65 -16.40
CA GLY A 64 -1.08 20.54 -17.28
C GLY A 64 -2.37 20.04 -16.62
N LEU A 65 -3.48 20.17 -17.34
CA LEU A 65 -4.84 19.88 -16.86
C LEU A 65 -5.18 18.38 -16.71
N ASN A 66 -4.25 17.49 -17.06
CA ASN A 66 -4.43 16.04 -16.89
C ASN A 66 -3.90 15.51 -15.54
N TYR A 67 -3.34 16.38 -14.71
CA TYR A 67 -2.89 16.06 -13.37
C TYR A 67 -3.96 16.39 -12.34
N LEU A 68 -4.34 15.38 -11.55
CA LEU A 68 -5.17 15.52 -10.36
C LEU A 68 -4.25 15.49 -9.15
N LEU A 69 -4.42 16.41 -8.22
CA LEU A 69 -3.60 16.51 -7.02
C LEU A 69 -4.36 15.95 -5.83
N ALA A 70 -3.73 15.00 -5.13
CA ALA A 70 -4.27 14.34 -3.96
C ALA A 70 -3.33 14.50 -2.76
N ALA A 71 -3.83 15.16 -1.70
CA ALA A 71 -3.08 15.33 -0.47
C ALA A 71 -3.99 15.52 0.73
N GLU A 72 -3.52 15.03 1.87
CA GLU A 72 -4.16 15.26 3.15
C GLU A 72 -3.14 15.66 4.22
N ARG A 73 -3.55 16.58 5.10
CA ARG A 73 -2.85 16.90 6.34
C ARG A 73 -3.88 16.89 7.48
N ASN A 74 -3.57 16.16 8.55
CA ASN A 74 -4.42 16.06 9.75
C ASN A 74 -5.87 15.60 9.51
N GLY A 75 -6.13 14.81 8.46
CA GLY A 75 -7.50 14.38 8.12
C GLY A 75 -8.22 15.28 7.10
N GLU A 76 -7.63 16.41 6.72
CA GLU A 76 -8.24 17.38 5.81
C GLU A 76 -7.50 17.49 4.47
N VAL A 77 -8.27 17.68 3.41
CA VAL A 77 -7.74 17.92 2.06
C VAL A 77 -6.95 19.23 2.06
N VAL A 78 -5.75 19.19 1.49
CA VAL A 78 -4.91 20.40 1.37
C VAL A 78 -5.63 21.41 0.47
N ALA A 79 -5.64 22.69 0.90
CA ALA A 79 -6.28 23.75 0.13
C ALA A 79 -5.72 23.83 -1.31
N GLY A 80 -6.61 23.88 -2.29
CA GLY A 80 -6.24 23.92 -3.72
C GLY A 80 -5.96 22.57 -4.37
N PHE A 81 -6.11 21.45 -3.64
CA PHE A 81 -6.02 20.09 -4.18
C PHE A 81 -7.41 19.59 -4.60
N ASP A 82 -7.44 18.61 -5.51
CA ASP A 82 -8.71 18.09 -6.04
C ASP A 82 -9.41 17.17 -5.03
N PHE A 83 -8.64 16.40 -4.26
CA PHE A 83 -9.15 15.50 -3.22
C PHE A 83 -8.07 15.06 -2.23
N GLY A 84 -8.48 14.33 -1.19
CA GLY A 84 -7.60 13.74 -0.19
C GLY A 84 -7.19 12.30 -0.49
N ASN A 85 -6.86 11.55 0.55
CA ASN A 85 -6.37 10.17 0.42
C ASN A 85 -7.46 9.11 0.63
N SER A 86 -8.74 9.51 0.67
CA SER A 86 -9.87 8.57 0.72
C SER A 86 -10.02 7.82 -0.61
N PRO A 87 -10.15 6.48 -0.60
CA PRO A 87 -10.40 5.72 -1.82
C PRO A 87 -11.65 6.16 -2.59
N PHE A 88 -12.67 6.71 -1.91
CA PHE A 88 -13.89 7.21 -2.56
C PHE A 88 -13.65 8.43 -3.46
N ALA A 89 -12.47 9.06 -3.40
CA ALA A 89 -12.08 10.10 -4.33
C ALA A 89 -11.57 9.55 -5.68
N TYR A 90 -11.27 8.26 -5.76
CA TYR A 90 -10.59 7.62 -6.89
C TYR A 90 -11.55 6.83 -7.78
N THR A 91 -12.79 7.31 -7.93
CA THR A 91 -13.81 6.69 -8.78
C THR A 91 -13.51 6.90 -10.27
N ALA A 92 -14.01 6.00 -11.12
CA ALA A 92 -13.71 6.02 -12.57
C ALA A 92 -14.09 7.35 -13.24
N ASP A 93 -15.20 7.98 -12.86
CA ASP A 93 -15.62 9.29 -13.38
C ASP A 93 -14.62 10.41 -13.10
N LYS A 94 -13.83 10.28 -12.03
CA LYS A 94 -12.82 11.27 -11.64
C LYS A 94 -11.45 10.96 -12.23
N VAL A 95 -11.00 9.71 -12.16
CA VAL A 95 -9.59 9.38 -12.42
C VAL A 95 -9.32 8.75 -13.78
N ALA A 96 -10.33 8.25 -14.50
CA ALA A 96 -10.11 7.53 -15.75
C ALA A 96 -9.34 8.37 -16.79
N GLY A 97 -8.22 7.83 -17.28
CA GLY A 97 -7.34 8.48 -18.25
C GLY A 97 -6.54 9.68 -17.70
N LYS A 98 -6.62 9.96 -16.40
CA LYS A 98 -5.86 11.04 -15.73
C LYS A 98 -4.65 10.49 -15.01
N THR A 99 -3.68 11.37 -14.73
CA THR A 99 -2.56 11.05 -13.83
C THR A 99 -2.85 11.69 -12.47
N VAL A 100 -2.84 10.90 -11.40
CA VAL A 100 -2.98 11.44 -10.04
C VAL A 100 -1.60 11.65 -9.45
N VAL A 101 -1.36 12.79 -8.82
CA VAL A 101 -0.14 13.07 -8.05
C VAL A 101 -0.55 13.04 -6.58
N LEU A 102 0.06 12.15 -5.83
CA LEU A 102 -0.35 11.80 -4.48
C LEU A 102 0.81 12.05 -3.52
N THR A 103 0.55 12.76 -2.42
CA THR A 103 1.48 12.85 -1.30
C THR A 103 0.88 12.25 -0.03
N THR A 104 1.59 11.29 0.55
CA THR A 104 1.31 10.73 1.88
C THR A 104 2.61 10.68 2.67
N THR A 105 2.57 10.86 3.99
CA THR A 105 3.79 10.90 4.80
C THR A 105 4.46 9.52 4.91
N ASN A 106 3.68 8.44 5.09
CA ASN A 106 4.25 7.12 5.37
C ASN A 106 4.53 6.33 4.08
N GLY A 107 3.51 6.13 3.23
CA GLY A 107 3.64 5.34 2.00
C GLY A 107 4.71 5.85 1.02
N THR A 108 4.85 7.17 0.84
CA THR A 108 5.86 7.73 -0.07
C THR A 108 7.29 7.54 0.47
N HIS A 109 7.46 7.64 1.80
CA HIS A 109 8.73 7.36 2.46
C HIS A 109 9.16 5.89 2.30
N ALA A 110 8.24 4.94 2.54
CA ALA A 110 8.48 3.52 2.35
C ALA A 110 8.88 3.19 0.90
N LEU A 111 8.17 3.77 -0.07
CA LEU A 111 8.47 3.59 -1.49
C LEU A 111 9.83 4.19 -1.87
N HIS A 112 10.14 5.39 -1.39
CA HIS A 112 11.41 6.06 -1.69
C HIS A 112 12.61 5.24 -1.20
N LEU A 113 12.56 4.74 0.04
CA LEU A 113 13.60 3.89 0.61
C LEU A 113 13.76 2.55 -0.11
N SER A 114 12.73 2.11 -0.84
CA SER A 114 12.71 0.83 -1.57
C SER A 114 13.13 0.97 -3.04
N ARG A 115 13.49 2.17 -3.52
CA ARG A 115 13.69 2.47 -4.97
C ARG A 115 14.70 1.57 -5.69
N ASN A 116 15.65 0.98 -4.97
CA ASN A 116 16.67 0.10 -5.54
C ASN A 116 16.22 -1.37 -5.65
N ALA A 117 15.00 -1.71 -5.23
CA ALA A 117 14.48 -3.06 -5.33
C ALA A 117 14.36 -3.54 -6.79
N LYS A 118 14.38 -4.86 -7.00
CA LYS A 118 14.22 -5.47 -8.34
C LYS A 118 12.93 -5.01 -9.02
N LYS A 119 11.87 -4.90 -8.22
CA LYS A 119 10.55 -4.42 -8.62
C LYS A 119 9.80 -3.95 -7.38
N ILE A 120 9.03 -2.87 -7.53
CA ILE A 120 8.15 -2.37 -6.47
C ILE A 120 6.71 -2.48 -6.94
N VAL A 121 5.88 -3.17 -6.16
CA VAL A 121 4.43 -3.29 -6.38
C VAL A 121 3.68 -2.81 -5.15
N ILE A 122 2.40 -2.50 -5.34
CA ILE A 122 1.54 -1.96 -4.28
C ILE A 122 0.52 -3.01 -3.84
N GLY A 123 0.42 -3.21 -2.52
CA GLY A 123 -0.51 -4.15 -1.91
C GLY A 123 -1.57 -3.49 -1.04
N SER A 124 -2.81 -3.97 -1.18
CA SER A 124 -3.95 -3.67 -0.33
C SER A 124 -4.88 -4.89 -0.27
N PHE A 125 -5.75 -4.99 0.74
CA PHE A 125 -6.78 -6.02 0.78
C PHE A 125 -7.62 -6.03 -0.51
N LEU A 126 -7.79 -4.87 -1.16
CA LEU A 126 -8.55 -4.73 -2.40
C LEU A 126 -7.99 -5.58 -3.54
N ASN A 127 -6.69 -5.87 -3.59
CA ASN A 127 -6.04 -6.64 -4.66
C ASN A 127 -5.27 -7.88 -4.15
N LEU A 128 -5.62 -8.37 -2.96
CA LEU A 128 -4.90 -9.42 -2.24
C LEU A 128 -4.62 -10.66 -3.10
N THR A 129 -5.65 -11.25 -3.70
CA THR A 129 -5.54 -12.49 -4.47
C THR A 129 -4.81 -12.27 -5.79
N ALA A 130 -5.08 -11.17 -6.48
CA ALA A 130 -4.38 -10.84 -7.73
C ALA A 130 -2.87 -10.68 -7.50
N LEU A 131 -2.49 -9.87 -6.51
CA LEU A 131 -1.10 -9.66 -6.12
C LEU A 131 -0.43 -10.99 -5.71
N SER A 132 -1.09 -11.76 -4.84
CA SER A 132 -0.52 -13.00 -4.32
C SER A 132 -0.30 -14.05 -5.41
N ASN A 133 -1.24 -14.17 -6.35
CA ASN A 133 -1.09 -15.06 -7.50
C ASN A 133 0.07 -14.63 -8.41
N TRP A 134 0.21 -13.32 -8.67
CA TRP A 134 1.34 -12.82 -9.45
C TRP A 134 2.68 -13.04 -8.75
N LEU A 135 2.77 -12.80 -7.44
CA LEU A 135 4.00 -13.02 -6.66
C LEU A 135 4.47 -14.48 -6.70
N LYS A 136 3.54 -15.45 -6.66
CA LYS A 136 3.86 -16.88 -6.77
C LYS A 136 4.59 -17.22 -8.07
N THR A 137 4.29 -16.55 -9.18
CA THR A 137 4.89 -16.84 -10.48
C THR A 137 6.26 -16.21 -10.67
N GLN A 138 6.75 -15.37 -9.74
CA GLN A 138 8.02 -14.66 -9.93
C GLN A 138 9.24 -15.50 -9.53
N GLU A 139 9.09 -16.49 -8.65
CA GLU A 139 10.21 -17.28 -8.11
C GLU A 139 11.36 -16.40 -7.54
N GLU A 140 11.02 -15.29 -6.89
CA GLU A 140 11.96 -14.30 -6.36
C GLU A 140 11.84 -14.13 -4.84
N ASN A 141 12.84 -13.50 -4.22
CA ASN A 141 12.70 -13.07 -2.83
C ASN A 141 11.67 -11.94 -2.75
N ILE A 142 10.82 -11.95 -1.73
CA ILE A 142 9.74 -10.99 -1.53
C ILE A 142 9.90 -10.32 -0.17
N LEU A 143 9.88 -8.99 -0.17
CA LEU A 143 9.90 -8.18 1.04
C LEU A 143 8.61 -7.35 1.11
N MET A 144 7.79 -7.61 2.11
CA MET A 144 6.62 -6.78 2.42
C MET A 144 7.04 -5.64 3.33
N VAL A 145 6.86 -4.40 2.88
CA VAL A 145 7.23 -3.20 3.62
C VAL A 145 5.97 -2.52 4.11
N CYS A 146 5.68 -2.68 5.40
CA CYS A 146 4.65 -1.93 6.09
C CYS A 146 5.11 -0.48 6.26
N ALA A 147 4.30 0.48 5.79
CA ALA A 147 4.58 1.90 5.93
C ALA A 147 4.44 2.36 7.38
N GLY A 148 3.62 1.67 8.17
CA GLY A 148 3.46 1.96 9.59
C GLY A 148 2.88 3.35 9.83
N TRP A 149 3.06 3.85 11.05
CA TRP A 149 2.65 5.19 11.44
C TRP A 149 3.73 5.88 12.26
N LYS A 150 4.31 6.98 11.74
CA LYS A 150 5.41 7.70 12.38
C LYS A 150 6.55 6.76 12.78
N ASN A 151 6.98 5.91 11.85
CA ASN A 151 7.99 4.87 12.06
C ASN A 151 7.64 3.79 13.10
N ASN A 152 6.40 3.74 13.59
CA ASN A 152 5.92 2.65 14.44
C ASN A 152 5.16 1.62 13.62
N PHE A 153 5.28 0.37 14.02
CA PHE A 153 4.43 -0.72 13.58
C PHE A 153 2.94 -0.38 13.78
N ASN A 154 2.11 -0.83 12.84
CA ASN A 154 0.65 -0.78 12.89
C ASN A 154 0.06 -2.16 12.53
N LEU A 155 -1.19 -2.39 12.93
CA LEU A 155 -1.81 -3.71 12.81
C LEU A 155 -2.42 -3.95 11.43
N GLU A 156 -2.98 -2.92 10.82
CA GLU A 156 -3.61 -3.00 9.50
C GLU A 156 -2.63 -3.45 8.40
N ASP A 157 -1.45 -2.84 8.31
CA ASP A 157 -0.44 -3.21 7.30
C ASP A 157 0.10 -4.62 7.58
N THR A 158 0.31 -4.93 8.85
CA THR A 158 0.84 -6.24 9.28
C THR A 158 -0.17 -7.36 9.02
N LEU A 159 -1.46 -7.13 9.27
CA LEU A 159 -2.51 -8.11 8.95
C LEU A 159 -2.57 -8.37 7.45
N PHE A 160 -2.43 -7.32 6.63
CA PHE A 160 -2.36 -7.48 5.18
C PHE A 160 -1.11 -8.29 4.75
N ALA A 161 0.07 -7.97 5.30
CA ALA A 161 1.28 -8.77 5.06
C ALA A 161 1.05 -10.24 5.45
N GLY A 162 0.45 -10.50 6.61
CA GLY A 162 0.09 -11.84 7.07
C GLY A 162 -0.89 -12.57 6.14
N ALA A 163 -1.82 -11.85 5.52
CA ALA A 163 -2.75 -12.39 4.53
C ALA A 163 -2.04 -12.81 3.24
N VAL A 164 -1.09 -11.99 2.76
CA VAL A 164 -0.24 -12.35 1.60
C VAL A 164 0.61 -13.57 1.95
N ILE A 165 1.25 -13.59 3.13
CA ILE A 165 2.03 -14.74 3.61
C ILE A 165 1.17 -15.99 3.66
N GLU A 166 -0.07 -15.91 4.13
CA GLU A 166 -0.97 -17.06 4.16
C GLU A 166 -1.17 -17.67 2.76
N GLN A 167 -1.29 -16.82 1.75
CA GLN A 167 -1.47 -17.30 0.37
C GLN A 167 -0.19 -17.85 -0.23
N LEU A 168 0.98 -17.35 0.18
CA LEU A 168 2.29 -17.69 -0.41
C LEU A 168 3.05 -18.79 0.34
N LYS A 169 2.80 -18.97 1.63
CA LYS A 169 3.56 -19.89 2.48
C LYS A 169 3.48 -21.32 1.94
N GLY A 170 4.63 -21.99 1.95
CA GLY A 170 4.80 -23.34 1.41
C GLY A 170 6.28 -23.68 1.34
N ASP A 171 6.61 -24.86 0.81
CA ASP A 171 7.98 -25.40 0.86
C ASP A 171 9.03 -24.58 0.08
N CYS A 172 8.58 -23.64 -0.76
CA CYS A 172 9.43 -22.81 -1.60
C CYS A 172 9.96 -21.54 -0.92
N TYR A 173 9.35 -21.10 0.19
CA TYR A 173 9.73 -19.89 0.90
C TYR A 173 10.29 -20.18 2.30
N VAL A 174 11.22 -19.33 2.75
CA VAL A 174 11.68 -19.23 4.13
C VAL A 174 11.15 -17.92 4.69
N LEU A 175 10.46 -18.00 5.83
CA LEU A 175 9.90 -16.87 6.55
C LEU A 175 10.89 -16.36 7.60
N ASP A 176 10.98 -15.04 7.77
CA ASP A 176 11.61 -14.42 8.92
C ASP A 176 10.64 -14.34 10.11
N ASP A 177 11.16 -13.96 11.29
CA ASP A 177 10.35 -13.83 12.51
C ASP A 177 9.20 -12.81 12.34
N PRO A 178 9.41 -11.62 11.73
CA PRO A 178 8.33 -10.71 11.37
C PRO A 178 7.24 -11.34 10.47
N ALA A 179 7.61 -12.12 9.46
CA ALA A 179 6.63 -12.80 8.60
C ALA A 179 5.84 -13.86 9.37
N LEU A 180 6.49 -14.66 10.21
CA LEU A 180 5.78 -15.61 11.08
C LEU A 180 4.79 -14.90 12.00
N ALA A 181 5.21 -13.82 12.67
CA ALA A 181 4.36 -13.03 13.54
C ALA A 181 3.19 -12.38 12.78
N ALA A 182 3.43 -11.86 11.58
CA ALA A 182 2.38 -11.29 10.73
C ALA A 182 1.34 -12.35 10.32
N ASN A 183 1.79 -13.56 9.95
CA ASN A 183 0.89 -14.66 9.63
C ASN A 183 0.05 -15.09 10.84
N ASP A 184 0.66 -15.22 12.02
CA ASP A 184 -0.05 -15.55 13.25
C ASP A 184 -1.12 -14.50 13.61
N LEU A 185 -0.77 -13.21 13.52
CA LEU A 185 -1.73 -12.12 13.73
C LEU A 185 -2.90 -12.19 12.74
N PHE A 186 -2.61 -12.47 11.46
CA PHE A 186 -3.65 -12.69 10.47
C PHE A 186 -4.52 -13.90 10.82
N GLN A 187 -3.95 -15.03 11.25
CA GLN A 187 -4.73 -16.21 11.66
C GLN A 187 -5.70 -15.90 12.82
N ILE A 188 -5.30 -15.05 13.76
CA ILE A 188 -6.15 -14.60 14.87
C ILE A 188 -7.27 -13.68 14.35
N GLY A 189 -6.97 -12.77 13.42
CA GLY A 189 -7.89 -11.73 12.94
C GLY A 189 -8.75 -12.11 11.72
N LYS A 190 -8.42 -13.16 10.96
CA LYS A 190 -8.95 -13.41 9.60
C LYS A 190 -10.47 -13.58 9.53
N ASN A 191 -11.11 -14.04 10.60
CA ASN A 191 -12.56 -14.27 10.61
C ASN A 191 -13.35 -12.94 10.62
N ASP A 192 -12.77 -11.89 11.23
CA ASP A 192 -13.33 -10.54 11.25
C ASP A 192 -12.21 -9.53 11.49
N ILE A 193 -11.58 -9.09 10.38
CA ILE A 193 -10.43 -8.17 10.41
C ILE A 193 -10.86 -6.83 11.00
N SER A 194 -12.08 -6.37 10.71
CA SER A 194 -12.63 -5.12 11.22
C SER A 194 -12.77 -5.16 12.74
N GLN A 195 -13.36 -6.23 13.28
CA GLN A 195 -13.47 -6.43 14.73
C GLN A 195 -12.11 -6.60 15.39
N TYR A 196 -11.17 -7.28 14.74
CA TYR A 196 -9.81 -7.41 15.27
C TYR A 196 -9.12 -6.04 15.38
N LEU A 197 -9.25 -5.21 14.35
CA LEU A 197 -8.70 -3.85 14.31
C LEU A 197 -9.43 -2.85 15.21
N SER A 198 -10.68 -3.14 15.62
CA SER A 198 -11.43 -2.26 16.52
C SER A 198 -10.82 -2.18 17.94
N LYS A 199 -9.91 -3.10 18.29
CA LYS A 199 -9.19 -3.12 19.58
C LYS A 199 -7.97 -2.19 19.60
N THR A 200 -7.65 -1.56 18.47
CA THR A 200 -6.37 -0.88 18.27
C THR A 200 -6.45 0.61 18.60
N SER A 201 -5.33 1.16 19.09
CA SER A 201 -5.16 2.60 19.32
C SER A 201 -5.33 3.42 18.03
N HIS A 202 -5.00 2.83 16.87
CA HIS A 202 -5.19 3.44 15.56
C HIS A 202 -6.66 3.46 15.15
N GLY A 203 -7.41 2.37 15.34
CA GLY A 203 -8.85 2.32 15.10
C GLY A 203 -9.63 3.36 15.93
N GLU A 204 -9.27 3.55 17.19
CA GLU A 204 -9.85 4.60 18.05
C GLU A 204 -9.53 6.02 17.55
N ARG A 205 -8.37 6.24 16.94
CA ARG A 205 -8.03 7.53 16.31
C ARG A 205 -8.80 7.75 15.01
N LEU A 206 -8.92 6.75 14.15
CA LEU A 206 -9.63 6.87 12.88
C LEU A 206 -11.14 7.09 13.09
N LYS A 207 -11.73 6.49 14.12
CA LYS A 207 -13.09 6.83 14.59
C LYS A 207 -13.23 8.32 14.93
N LYS A 208 -12.23 8.91 15.61
CA LYS A 208 -12.24 10.36 15.94
C LYS A 208 -12.13 11.27 14.72
N LEU A 209 -11.64 10.76 13.59
CA LEU A 209 -11.52 11.50 12.34
C LEU A 209 -12.76 11.32 11.42
N GLY A 210 -13.74 10.50 11.82
CA GLY A 210 -14.96 10.28 11.03
C GLY A 210 -14.73 9.52 9.72
N ILE A 211 -13.70 8.67 9.66
CA ILE A 211 -13.31 7.94 8.44
C ILE A 211 -13.69 6.45 8.48
N GLU A 212 -14.73 6.09 9.22
CA GLU A 212 -15.19 4.69 9.36
C GLU A 212 -15.54 4.06 8.01
N GLN A 213 -16.09 4.85 7.09
CA GLN A 213 -16.39 4.39 5.73
C GLN A 213 -15.12 4.04 4.95
N ASP A 214 -14.06 4.84 5.08
CA ASP A 214 -12.78 4.55 4.44
C ASP A 214 -12.15 3.27 5.00
N ILE A 215 -12.23 3.07 6.33
CA ILE A 215 -11.74 1.84 6.97
C ILE A 215 -12.48 0.63 6.42
N ALA A 216 -13.81 0.67 6.44
CA ALA A 216 -14.64 -0.43 5.95
C ALA A 216 -14.36 -0.73 4.47
N PHE A 217 -14.14 0.31 3.65
CA PHE A 217 -13.76 0.16 2.25
C PHE A 217 -12.38 -0.48 2.08
N CYS A 218 -11.35 0.03 2.78
CA CYS A 218 -9.98 -0.47 2.68
C CYS A 218 -9.81 -1.91 3.15
N LEU A 219 -10.75 -2.43 3.95
CA LEU A 219 -10.78 -3.83 4.41
C LEU A 219 -11.60 -4.76 3.51
N GLN A 220 -12.22 -4.25 2.44
CA GLN A 220 -12.82 -5.13 1.43
C GLN A 220 -11.74 -5.94 0.74
N VAL A 221 -12.06 -7.18 0.39
CA VAL A 221 -11.11 -8.13 -0.21
C VAL A 221 -11.45 -8.34 -1.67
N ASP A 222 -10.44 -8.26 -2.54
CA ASP A 222 -10.51 -8.62 -3.97
C ASP A 222 -11.56 -7.86 -4.80
N ILE A 223 -11.79 -6.58 -4.48
CA ILE A 223 -12.61 -5.69 -5.32
C ILE A 223 -11.83 -5.08 -6.50
N ALA A 224 -10.51 -5.27 -6.53
CA ALA A 224 -9.60 -4.83 -7.58
C ALA A 224 -8.71 -5.98 -8.04
N THR A 225 -8.41 -6.00 -9.34
CA THR A 225 -7.47 -6.98 -9.94
C THR A 225 -6.17 -6.32 -10.38
N ALA A 226 -6.16 -4.99 -10.49
CA ALA A 226 -4.97 -4.23 -10.79
C ALA A 226 -3.88 -4.41 -9.74
N ILE A 227 -2.65 -4.61 -10.22
CA ILE A 227 -1.43 -4.58 -9.41
C ILE A 227 -0.67 -3.33 -9.85
N PRO A 228 -0.66 -2.25 -9.05
CA PRO A 228 0.16 -1.10 -9.35
C PRO A 228 1.64 -1.46 -9.23
N VAL A 229 2.45 -1.11 -10.24
CA VAL A 229 3.90 -1.33 -10.30
C VAL A 229 4.61 0.00 -10.55
N LEU A 230 5.75 0.21 -9.90
CA LEU A 230 6.57 1.41 -10.12
C LEU A 230 7.39 1.29 -11.41
N GLU A 231 7.15 2.20 -12.35
CA GLU A 231 7.92 2.39 -13.58
C GLU A 231 8.44 3.84 -13.65
N GLY A 232 9.75 4.00 -13.49
CA GLY A 232 10.36 5.31 -13.30
C GLY A 232 9.84 5.97 -12.02
N GLU A 233 9.03 7.02 -12.16
CA GLU A 233 8.40 7.74 -11.04
C GLU A 233 6.89 7.49 -10.93
N LYS A 234 6.34 6.64 -11.81
CA LYS A 234 4.89 6.43 -11.95
C LYS A 234 4.52 5.04 -11.48
N LEU A 235 3.47 4.95 -10.68
CA LEU A 235 2.73 3.72 -10.46
C LEU A 235 1.74 3.54 -11.60
N VAL A 236 1.88 2.46 -12.35
CA VAL A 236 1.01 2.10 -13.48
C VAL A 236 0.43 0.71 -13.27
N LYS A 237 -0.62 0.34 -14.02
CA LYS A 237 -1.13 -1.02 -13.99
C LYS A 237 -0.08 -1.98 -14.57
N LEU A 238 0.27 -3.00 -13.81
CA LEU A 238 1.13 -4.08 -14.28
C LEU A 238 0.49 -4.76 -15.49
N ALA A 239 1.26 -4.88 -16.58
CA ALA A 239 0.84 -5.45 -17.85
C ALA A 239 0.71 -6.98 -17.81
#